data_AF-A0A165EXQ9-F1
#
_entry.id   AF-A0A165EXQ9-F1
#
_cell.length_a   1.000
_cell.length_b   1.000
_cell.length_c   1.000
_cell.angle_alpha   90.00
_cell.angle_beta   90.00
_cell.angle_gamma   90.00
#
_symmetry.space_group_name_H-M   'P 1'
#
loop_
_entity.id
_entity.type
_entity.pdbx_description
1 polymer ?
#
loop_
_entity_poly.entity_id
_entity_poly.type
_entity_poly.pdbx_seq_one_letter_code
_entity_poly.pdbx_strand_id
1 'polypeptide(L)'
;MGNRAHSAYISYRDFVVVKVFYYYGFTPSPLHLTSHPAYHVASIVCAALLFRKALYASQLAPDSVKEGPLCMDSDRWMFNCCRMPGLPADWAVSYVGELASKGKSGHVVEIWRNWFWKVSVDDG
;
A
#
# COMPACT_ATOMS: atom_id res chain seq x y z
N MET A 1 -2.04 3.20 -30.75
CA MET A 1 -1.77 1.83 -30.27
C MET A 1 -1.64 1.85 -28.75
N GLY A 2 -2.29 0.93 -28.05
CA GLY A 2 -1.92 0.53 -26.68
C GLY A 2 -2.73 1.14 -25.53
N ASN A 3 -3.62 0.31 -24.96
CA ASN A 3 -3.87 0.11 -23.51
C ASN A 3 -5.36 -0.07 -23.17
N ARG A 4 -5.98 -1.13 -23.69
CA ARG A 4 -7.27 -1.65 -23.21
C ARG A 4 -7.05 -2.75 -22.15
N ALA A 5 -6.38 -2.40 -21.05
CA ALA A 5 -6.21 -3.32 -19.90
C ALA A 5 -6.46 -2.64 -18.54
N HIS A 6 -7.10 -1.47 -18.53
CA HIS A 6 -7.37 -0.67 -17.33
C HIS A 6 -8.87 -0.43 -17.09
N SER A 7 -9.78 -1.17 -17.73
CA SER A 7 -11.21 -0.83 -17.65
C SER A 7 -11.94 -1.45 -16.45
N ALA A 8 -11.60 -2.67 -16.03
CA ALA A 8 -12.44 -3.44 -15.09
C ALA A 8 -12.74 -2.70 -13.78
N TYR A 9 -11.76 -2.00 -13.21
CA TYR A 9 -11.93 -1.28 -11.93
C TYR A 9 -12.01 0.24 -12.09
N ILE A 10 -11.23 0.82 -13.00
CA ILE A 10 -11.11 2.28 -13.13
C ILE A 10 -12.30 2.90 -13.85
N SER A 11 -12.92 2.16 -14.79
CA SER A 11 -14.17 2.59 -15.43
C SER A 11 -15.41 2.16 -14.65
N TYR A 12 -15.25 1.36 -13.60
CA TYR A 12 -16.34 0.97 -12.70
C TYR A 12 -16.80 2.18 -11.88
N ARG A 13 -18.11 2.46 -11.92
CA ARG A 13 -18.70 3.71 -11.40
C ARG A 13 -19.53 3.56 -10.12
N ASP A 14 -19.84 2.35 -9.70
CA ASP A 14 -20.49 2.17 -8.40
C ASP A 14 -19.48 2.39 -7.26
N PHE A 15 -20.01 2.57 -6.05
CA PHE A 15 -19.20 2.72 -4.85
C PHE A 15 -18.25 1.53 -4.68
N VAL A 16 -17.00 1.84 -4.33
CA VAL A 16 -15.90 0.85 -4.21
C VAL A 16 -15.94 0.04 -2.91
N VAL A 17 -16.54 0.60 -1.86
CA VAL A 17 -16.73 -0.06 -0.56
C VAL A 17 -17.65 -1.27 -0.75
N VAL A 18 -17.32 -2.45 -0.23
CA VAL A 18 -18.05 -3.72 -0.45
C VAL A 18 -17.96 -4.29 -1.87
N LYS A 19 -18.14 -3.48 -2.92
CA LYS A 19 -18.21 -4.00 -4.30
C LYS A 19 -16.85 -4.35 -4.90
N VAL A 20 -15.79 -3.63 -4.50
CA VAL A 20 -14.45 -3.77 -5.09
C VAL A 20 -13.39 -4.02 -4.01
N PHE A 21 -13.48 -3.33 -2.87
CA PHE A 21 -12.51 -3.49 -1.80
C PHE A 21 -12.77 -4.73 -0.95
N TYR A 22 -11.74 -5.56 -0.84
CA TYR A 22 -11.64 -6.66 0.11
C TYR A 22 -10.83 -6.24 1.34
N TYR A 23 -10.95 -7.00 2.44
CA TYR A 23 -10.17 -6.79 3.66
C TYR A 23 -9.58 -8.11 4.15
N TYR A 24 -8.43 -8.02 4.80
CA TYR A 24 -7.82 -9.13 5.53
C TYR A 24 -7.73 -8.75 7.02
N GLY A 25 -8.08 -9.69 7.90
CA GLY A 25 -7.89 -9.55 9.33
C GLY A 25 -6.58 -10.19 9.76
N PHE A 26 -5.79 -9.48 10.58
CA PHE A 26 -4.63 -10.08 11.24
C PHE A 26 -5.07 -10.97 12.41
N THR A 27 -4.28 -12.02 12.68
CA THR A 27 -4.46 -12.82 13.89
C THR A 27 -4.17 -11.97 15.14
N PRO A 28 -4.91 -12.17 16.25
CA PRO A 28 -4.65 -11.47 17.50
C PRO A 28 -3.20 -11.65 17.96
N SER A 29 -2.65 -10.62 18.61
CA SER A 29 -1.30 -10.70 19.15
C SER A 29 -1.24 -11.74 20.28
N PRO A 30 -0.14 -12.51 20.38
CA PRO A 30 0.07 -13.43 21.49
C PRO A 30 -0.09 -12.76 22.85
N LEU A 31 -0.69 -13.47 23.81
CA LEU A 31 -0.99 -12.96 25.17
C LEU A 31 0.24 -12.46 25.95
N HIS A 32 1.45 -12.88 25.57
CA HIS A 32 2.71 -12.49 26.22
C HIS A 32 3.27 -11.15 25.70
N LEU A 33 2.73 -10.61 24.60
CA LEU A 33 3.09 -9.30 24.07
C LEU A 33 2.15 -8.22 24.62
N THR A 34 2.65 -6.99 24.69
CA THR A 34 1.84 -5.85 25.13
C THR A 34 0.58 -5.71 24.25
N SER A 35 -0.58 -5.62 24.90
CA SER A 35 -1.87 -5.51 24.22
C SER A 35 -2.26 -4.06 23.90
N HIS A 36 -1.36 -3.09 24.12
CA HIS A 36 -1.69 -1.68 23.95
C HIS A 36 -1.90 -1.36 22.46
N PRO A 37 -3.05 -0.78 22.05
CA PRO A 37 -3.37 -0.55 20.63
C PRO A 37 -2.32 0.29 19.89
N ALA A 38 -1.78 1.32 20.53
CA ALA A 38 -0.74 2.16 19.92
C ALA A 38 0.55 1.36 19.63
N TYR A 39 0.92 0.40 20.49
CA TYR A 39 2.09 -0.43 20.26
C TYR A 39 1.87 -1.40 19.09
N HIS A 40 0.67 -1.98 18.99
CA HIS A 40 0.30 -2.81 17.85
C HIS A 40 0.32 -2.04 16.54
N VAL A 41 -0.30 -0.86 16.50
CA VAL A 41 -0.29 0.01 15.32
C VAL A 41 1.13 0.39 14.92
N ALA A 42 1.95 0.84 15.89
CA ALA A 42 3.34 1.18 15.62
C ALA A 42 4.14 -0.01 15.06
N SER A 43 3.93 -1.21 15.61
CA SER A 43 4.59 -2.43 15.13
C SER A 43 4.21 -2.80 13.70
N ILE A 44 2.92 -2.69 13.34
CA ILE A 44 2.43 -2.93 11.98
C ILE A 44 2.99 -1.89 11.01
N VAL A 45 2.96 -0.60 11.39
CA VAL A 45 3.51 0.49 10.58
C VAL A 45 5.00 0.29 10.35
N CYS A 46 5.78 -0.01 11.40
CA CYS A 46 7.21 -0.30 11.28
C CYS A 46 7.48 -1.49 10.35
N ALA A 47 6.75 -2.60 10.50
CA ALA A 47 6.90 -3.77 9.64
C ALA A 47 6.58 -3.43 8.16
N ALA A 48 5.53 -2.66 7.90
CA ALA A 48 5.16 -2.22 6.56
C ALA A 48 6.22 -1.28 5.94
N LEU A 49 6.82 -0.38 6.73
CA LEU A 49 7.89 0.50 6.27
C LEU A 49 9.19 -0.26 5.96
N LEU A 50 9.55 -1.24 6.80
CA LEU A 50 10.70 -2.12 6.54
C LEU A 50 10.49 -2.95 5.27
N PHE A 51 9.29 -3.50 5.07
CA PHE A 51 8.95 -4.22 3.85
C PHE A 51 9.03 -3.31 2.63
N ARG A 52 8.48 -2.09 2.70
CA ARG A 52 8.58 -1.08 1.65
C ARG A 52 10.04 -0.77 1.30
N LYS A 53 10.91 -0.58 2.30
CA LYS A 53 12.34 -0.34 2.11
C LYS A 53 13.00 -1.50 1.34
N ALA A 54 12.74 -2.74 1.76
CA ALA A 54 13.26 -3.93 1.09
C ALA A 54 12.74 -4.09 -0.34
N LEU A 55 11.46 -3.81 -0.57
CA LEU A 55 10.84 -3.84 -1.90
C LEU A 55 11.50 -2.83 -2.85
N TYR A 56 11.68 -1.59 -2.41
CA TYR A 56 12.28 -0.55 -3.25
C TYR A 56 13.79 -0.75 -3.46
N ALA A 57 14.47 -1.35 -2.48
CA ALA A 57 15.86 -1.76 -2.62
C ALA A 57 16.03 -3.01 -3.50
N SER A 58 14.95 -3.61 -4.02
CA SER A 58 14.97 -4.86 -4.79
C SER A 58 15.64 -6.02 -4.03
N GLN A 59 15.47 -6.04 -2.70
CA GLN A 59 16.05 -7.07 -1.81
C GLN A 59 15.09 -8.23 -1.54
N LEU A 60 13.83 -8.10 -1.97
CA LEU A 60 12.86 -9.18 -1.86
C LEU A 60 13.10 -10.23 -2.94
N ALA A 61 13.07 -11.51 -2.55
CA ALA A 61 13.00 -12.59 -3.51
C ALA A 61 11.68 -12.47 -4.30
N PRO A 62 11.65 -12.80 -5.60
CA PRO A 62 10.40 -12.87 -6.34
C PRO A 62 9.42 -13.84 -5.67
N ASP A 63 8.14 -13.46 -5.60
CA ASP A 63 7.11 -14.39 -5.17
C ASP A 63 7.12 -15.61 -6.09
N SER A 64 6.94 -16.78 -5.52
CA SER A 64 6.97 -18.03 -6.28
C SER A 64 5.87 -18.97 -5.85
N VAL A 65 5.36 -19.69 -6.84
CA VAL A 65 4.47 -20.84 -6.66
C VAL A 65 5.25 -22.10 -7.01
N LYS A 66 4.62 -23.27 -6.86
CA LYS A 66 5.27 -24.55 -7.19
C LYS A 66 5.77 -24.60 -8.64
N GLU A 67 5.10 -23.86 -9.52
CA GLU A 67 5.34 -23.80 -10.96
C GLU A 67 6.44 -22.80 -11.35
N GLY A 68 6.89 -21.94 -10.43
CA GLY A 68 7.98 -20.98 -10.69
C GLY A 68 7.72 -19.56 -10.14
N PRO A 69 8.58 -18.60 -10.50
CA PRO A 69 8.46 -17.21 -10.05
C PRO A 69 7.28 -16.49 -10.71
N LEU A 70 6.64 -15.62 -9.95
CA LEU A 70 5.56 -14.74 -10.38
C LEU A 70 6.10 -13.35 -10.73
N CYS A 71 5.33 -12.63 -11.55
CA CYS A 71 5.62 -11.25 -11.87
C CYS A 71 5.30 -10.33 -10.69
N MET A 72 6.26 -9.51 -10.28
CA MET A 72 6.15 -8.55 -9.16
C MET A 72 5.78 -7.12 -9.62
N ASP A 73 5.40 -6.91 -10.89
CA ASP A 73 5.09 -5.56 -11.40
C ASP A 73 3.93 -4.89 -10.66
N SER A 74 3.04 -5.68 -10.06
CA SER A 74 1.91 -5.17 -9.27
C SER A 74 2.35 -4.45 -8.00
N ASP A 75 3.49 -4.81 -7.40
CA ASP A 75 3.93 -4.28 -6.10
C ASP A 75 4.30 -2.80 -6.15
N ARG A 76 4.57 -2.26 -7.34
CA ARG A 76 4.77 -0.82 -7.52
C ARG A 76 3.53 0.01 -7.14
N TRP A 77 2.36 -0.62 -7.07
CA TRP A 77 1.09 -0.03 -6.65
C TRP A 77 0.71 -0.40 -5.21
N MET A 78 1.65 -0.85 -4.39
CA MET A 78 1.38 -1.19 -2.98
C MET A 78 1.54 0.02 -2.04
N PHE A 79 2.51 0.90 -2.31
CA PHE A 79 2.84 2.03 -1.45
C PHE A 79 2.90 3.34 -2.25
N ASN A 80 2.57 4.45 -1.59
CA ASN A 80 2.60 5.81 -2.18
C ASN A 80 1.79 5.96 -3.47
N CYS A 81 0.67 5.24 -3.58
CA CYS A 81 -0.25 5.36 -4.69
C CYS A 81 -1.69 5.55 -4.19
N CYS A 82 -2.54 6.14 -5.03
CA CYS A 82 -3.95 6.34 -4.73
C CYS A 82 -4.77 6.31 -6.02
N ARG A 83 -6.04 5.92 -5.90
CA ARG A 83 -7.04 6.08 -6.96
C ARG A 83 -7.64 7.48 -6.86
N MET A 84 -7.59 8.22 -7.95
CA MET A 84 -8.12 9.55 -8.08
C MET A 84 -9.45 9.52 -8.85
N PRO A 85 -10.52 10.14 -8.33
CA PRO A 85 -11.82 10.16 -9.00
C PRO A 85 -11.78 11.04 -10.26
N GLY A 86 -12.35 10.55 -11.36
CA GLY A 86 -12.31 11.21 -12.67
C GLY A 86 -13.52 10.93 -13.56
N LEU A 87 -13.65 11.74 -14.62
CA LEU A 87 -14.62 11.56 -15.70
C LEU A 87 -13.88 11.42 -17.05
N PRO A 88 -14.29 10.48 -17.92
CA PRO A 88 -15.37 9.49 -17.75
C PRO A 88 -14.98 8.28 -16.88
N ALA A 89 -13.72 8.19 -16.48
CA ALA A 89 -13.18 7.13 -15.63
C ALA A 89 -12.19 7.72 -14.63
N ASP A 90 -11.94 6.98 -13.56
CA ASP A 90 -10.95 7.37 -12.56
C ASP A 90 -9.52 7.21 -13.13
N TRP A 91 -8.49 7.45 -12.33
CA TRP A 91 -7.12 7.05 -12.67
C TRP A 91 -6.32 6.71 -11.42
N ALA A 92 -5.21 5.97 -11.59
CA ALA A 92 -4.28 5.70 -10.51
C ALA A 92 -3.10 6.67 -10.56
N VAL A 93 -2.67 7.16 -9.41
CA VAL A 93 -1.46 7.97 -9.25
C VAL A 93 -0.49 7.22 -8.35
N SER A 94 0.80 7.24 -8.69
CA SER A 94 1.87 6.72 -7.86
C SER A 94 2.99 7.76 -7.76
N TYR A 95 3.46 8.00 -6.54
CA TYR A 95 4.53 8.94 -6.22
C TYR A 95 5.86 8.24 -5.92
N VAL A 96 5.94 6.91 -6.10
CA VAL A 96 7.14 6.12 -5.79
C VAL A 96 8.36 6.64 -6.54
N GLY A 97 8.25 6.87 -7.85
CA GLY A 97 9.35 7.37 -8.67
C GLY A 97 9.80 8.78 -8.28
N GLU A 98 8.84 9.65 -7.94
CA GLU A 98 9.14 11.02 -7.49
C GLU A 98 9.89 11.00 -6.15
N LEU A 99 9.40 10.23 -5.18
CA LEU A 99 10.01 10.12 -3.85
C LEU A 99 11.42 9.53 -3.93
N ALA A 100 11.62 8.49 -4.75
CA ALA A 100 12.94 7.91 -5.00
C ALA A 100 13.89 8.94 -5.60
N SER A 101 13.45 9.70 -6.62
CA SER A 101 14.28 10.73 -7.26
C SER A 101 14.69 11.87 -6.33
N LYS A 102 13.86 12.17 -5.32
CA LYS A 102 14.08 13.27 -4.36
C LYS A 102 14.71 12.79 -3.05
N GLY A 103 15.02 11.50 -2.91
CA GLY A 103 15.56 10.92 -1.67
C GLY A 103 14.65 11.13 -0.47
N LYS A 104 13.31 11.16 -0.66
CA LYS A 104 12.34 11.42 0.41
C LYS A 104 11.64 10.14 0.84
N SER A 105 11.67 9.89 2.15
CA SER A 105 11.01 8.75 2.80
C SER A 105 9.49 8.80 2.71
N GLY A 106 8.89 9.99 2.68
CA GLY A 106 7.44 10.19 2.59
C GLY A 106 6.80 10.46 3.95
N HIS A 107 5.55 10.04 4.13
CA HIS A 107 4.81 10.16 5.38
C HIS A 107 3.75 9.05 5.46
N VAL A 108 3.31 8.73 6.67
CA VAL A 108 2.13 7.91 6.92
C VAL A 108 0.95 8.85 7.24
N VAL A 109 -0.24 8.47 6.79
CA VAL A 109 -1.49 9.17 7.14
C VAL A 109 -2.21 8.35 8.19
N GLU A 110 -2.36 8.91 9.38
CA GLU A 110 -3.17 8.32 10.44
C GLU A 110 -4.56 8.94 10.46
N ILE A 111 -5.57 8.10 10.68
CA ILE A 111 -6.96 8.53 10.77
C ILE A 111 -7.49 8.14 12.13
N TRP A 112 -7.86 9.12 12.94
CA TRP A 112 -8.43 8.90 14.27
C TRP A 112 -9.61 9.82 14.52
N ARG A 113 -10.78 9.25 14.85
CA ARG A 113 -12.02 10.00 15.09
C ARG A 113 -12.36 11.00 13.97
N ASN A 114 -12.19 10.59 12.72
CA ASN A 114 -12.40 11.41 11.52
C ASN A 114 -11.40 12.59 11.34
N TRP A 115 -10.31 12.61 12.11
CA TRP A 115 -9.19 13.53 11.93
C TRP A 115 -8.05 12.84 11.19
N PHE A 116 -7.42 13.59 10.29
CA PHE A 116 -6.29 13.14 9.48
C PHE A 116 -5.02 13.76 10.03
N TRP A 117 -4.02 12.91 10.27
CA TRP A 117 -2.71 13.31 10.77
C TRP A 117 -1.65 12.88 9.78
N LYS A 118 -0.73 13.79 9.50
CA LYS A 118 0.48 13.49 8.73
C LYS A 118 1.60 13.18 9.72
N VAL A 119 2.06 11.94 9.69
CA VAL A 119 3.18 11.48 10.51
C VAL A 119 4.40 11.31 9.63
N SER A 120 5.44 12.09 9.88
CA SER A 120 6.72 11.92 9.18
C SER A 120 7.30 10.56 9.54
N VAL A 121 7.80 9.86 8.53
CA VAL A 121 8.53 8.60 8.71
C VAL A 121 9.92 8.79 8.13
N ASP A 122 10.92 8.50 8.94
CA ASP A 122 12.29 8.36 8.50
C ASP A 122 12.50 6.87 8.17
N ASP A 123 13.21 6.56 7.07
CA ASP A 123 13.37 5.18 6.60
C ASP A 123 14.27 4.30 7.50
N GLY A 124 14.61 4.76 8.71
CA GLY A 124 15.53 4.10 9.64
C GLY A 124 16.98 4.17 9.19
#